data_AF-A0A920VF77-F1
#
_entry.id   AF-A0A920VF77-F1
#
_cell.length_a   1.000
_cell.length_b   1.000
_cell.length_c   1.000
_cell.angle_alpha   90.00
_cell.angle_beta   90.00
_cell.angle_gamma   90.00
#
_symmetry.space_group_name_H-M   'P 1'
#
loop_
_entity.id
_entity.type
_entity.pdbx_description
1 polymer ?
#
loop_
_entity_poly.entity_id
_entity_poly.type
_entity_poly.pdbx_seq_one_letter_code
_entity_poly.pdbx_strand_id
1 'polypeptide(L)' 'MVESVLLDKKRILPACAYLEGEFGINGLCVGVPVKFGGPKGMEQVMEIKLTADEQAALKGSADSVQELVEVMNKAKAEG' A
#
# COMPACT_ATOMS: atom_id res chain seq x y z
N MET A 1 -9.51 -11.36 0.49
CA MET A 1 -9.23 -10.65 -0.77
C MET A 1 -9.93 -11.33 -1.95
N VAL A 2 -9.54 -12.56 -2.32
CA VAL A 2 -10.11 -13.30 -3.47
C VAL A 2 -11.64 -13.37 -3.46
N GLU A 3 -12.24 -13.75 -2.33
CA GLU A 3 -13.70 -13.81 -2.19
C GLU A 3 -14.39 -12.43 -2.35
N SER A 4 -13.72 -11.34 -1.95
CA SER A 4 -14.25 -9.98 -2.03
C SER A 4 -14.27 -9.46 -3.46
N VAL A 5 -13.27 -9.85 -4.25
CA VAL A 5 -13.16 -9.56 -5.68
C VAL A 5 -14.16 -10.41 -6.48
N LEU A 6 -14.21 -11.72 -6.21
CA LEU A 6 -15.11 -12.65 -6.91
C LEU A 6 -16.59 -12.39 -6.66
N LEU A 7 -16.96 -12.04 -5.43
CA LEU A 7 -18.36 -11.84 -5.03
C LEU A 7 -18.77 -10.36 -4.98
N ASP A 8 -17.95 -9.45 -5.52
CA ASP A 8 -18.16 -7.99 -5.49
C ASP A 8 -18.67 -7.49 -4.13
N LYS A 9 -18.09 -8.00 -3.03
CA LYS A 9 -18.58 -7.71 -1.67
C LYS A 9 -18.29 -6.27 -1.23
N LYS A 10 -17.55 -5.49 -2.05
CA LYS A 10 -17.15 -4.10 -1.79
C LYS A 10 -16.60 -3.90 -0.37
N ARG A 11 -15.80 -4.86 0.10
CA ARG A 11 -15.25 -4.87 1.47
C ARG A 11 -13.96 -4.07 1.53
N ILE A 12 -13.80 -3.34 2.62
CA ILE A 12 -12.53 -2.70 2.99
C ILE A 12 -11.68 -3.76 3.67
N LEU A 13 -10.52 -4.05 3.11
CA LEU A 13 -9.55 -5.00 3.68
C LEU A 13 -8.17 -4.34 3.73
N PRO A 14 -7.39 -4.60 4.80
CA PRO A 14 -6.00 -4.19 4.82
C PRO A 14 -5.25 -4.99 3.74
N ALA A 15 -4.58 -4.29 2.83
CA ALA A 15 -3.76 -4.90 1.79
C ALA A 15 -2.60 -3.98 1.41
N CYS A 16 -1.51 -4.56 0.89
CA CYS A 16 -0.45 -3.77 0.30
C CYS A 16 -0.92 -3.18 -1.02
N ALA A 17 -1.00 -1.85 -1.08
CA ALA A 17 -1.28 -1.11 -2.30
C ALA A 17 -0.10 -0.20 -2.63
N TYR A 18 0.07 0.05 -3.93
CA TYR A 18 1.01 1.03 -4.42
C TYR A 18 0.43 2.42 -4.19
N LEU A 19 1.11 3.23 -3.38
CA LEU A 19 0.71 4.60 -3.09
C LEU A 19 1.35 5.53 -4.13
N GLU A 20 0.55 6.39 -4.73
CA GLU A 20 0.93 7.38 -5.75
C GLU A 20 0.78 8.82 -5.23
N GLY A 21 0.89 9.00 -3.91
CA GLY A 21 0.71 10.28 -3.22
C GLY A 21 -0.13 10.18 -1.95
N GLU A 22 -0.82 9.06 -1.73
CA GLU A 22 -1.62 8.84 -0.53
C GLU A 22 -0.75 8.86 0.74
N PHE A 23 -1.27 9.51 1.79
CA PHE A 23 -0.55 9.72 3.06
C PHE A 23 0.80 10.48 2.94
N GLY A 24 1.07 11.10 1.78
CA GLY A 24 2.33 11.76 1.48
C GLY A 24 3.45 10.83 1.03
N ILE A 25 3.12 9.57 0.68
CA ILE A 25 4.06 8.57 0.18
C ILE A 25 3.76 8.34 -1.30
N ASN A 26 4.78 8.42 -2.15
CA ASN A 26 4.66 8.20 -3.59
C ASN A 26 5.70 7.18 -4.04
N GLY A 27 5.24 6.18 -4.80
CA GLY A 27 6.11 5.19 -5.43
C GLY A 27 6.41 3.97 -4.58
N LEU A 28 5.62 3.72 -3.52
CA LEU A 28 5.89 2.64 -2.57
C LEU A 28 4.68 1.74 -2.31
N CYS A 29 4.92 0.44 -2.14
CA CYS A 29 3.90 -0.51 -1.70
C CYS A 29 3.83 -0.54 -0.17
N VAL A 30 2.75 -0.01 0.40
CA VAL A 30 2.54 0.02 1.86
C VAL A 30 1.20 -0.63 2.20
N GLY A 31 1.12 -1.26 3.38
CA GLY A 31 -0.12 -1.84 3.90
C GLY A 31 -1.10 -0.75 4.30
N VAL A 32 -2.15 -0.56 3.50
CA VAL A 32 -3.20 0.44 3.74
C VAL A 32 -4.58 -0.20 3.65
N PRO A 33 -5.62 0.41 4.24
CA PRO A 33 -6.99 -0.03 4.03
C PRO A 33 -7.38 0.24 2.58
N VAL A 34 -7.56 -0.84 1.81
CA VAL A 34 -7.97 -0.78 0.40
C VAL A 34 -9.39 -1.30 0.29
N LYS A 35 -10.20 -0.59 -0.50
CA LYS A 35 -11.52 -1.07 -0.88
C LYS A 35 -11.36 -2.02 -2.06
N PHE A 36 -11.78 -3.27 -1.85
CA PHE A 36 -11.83 -4.28 -2.90
C PHE A 36 -13.24 -4.41 -3.47
N GLY A 37 -13.39 -4.32 -4.79
CA GLY A 37 -14.68 -4.39 -5.48
C GLY A 37 -14.53 -4.86 -6.93
N GLY A 38 -15.48 -5.72 -7.34
CA GLY A 38 -15.70 -6.18 -8.71
C GLY A 38 -14.50 -6.80 -9.42
N PRO A 39 -14.56 -6.90 -10.76
CA PRO A 39 -13.48 -7.49 -11.59
C PRO A 39 -12.19 -6.65 -11.61
N LYS A 40 -12.22 -5.41 -11.10
CA LYS A 40 -11.03 -4.53 -11.02
C LYS A 40 -10.15 -4.85 -9.82
N GLY A 41 -10.64 -5.64 -8.84
CA GLY A 41 -9.86 -6.00 -7.66
C GLY A 41 -9.77 -4.85 -6.68
N MET A 42 -8.76 -4.00 -6.83
CA MET A 42 -8.56 -2.79 -6.03
C MET A 42 -9.35 -1.63 -6.65
N GLU A 43 -10.32 -1.08 -5.92
CA GLU A 43 -11.08 0.09 -6.38
C GLU A 43 -10.43 1.39 -5.93
N GLN A 44 -10.04 1.48 -4.66
CA GLN A 44 -9.59 2.73 -4.05
C GLN A 44 -8.82 2.49 -2.76
N VAL A 45 -7.77 3.28 -2.52
CA VAL A 45 -7.14 3.41 -1.20
C VAL A 45 -8.00 4.31 -0.32
N MET A 46 -8.29 3.87 0.91
CA MET A 46 -9.00 4.69 1.89
C MET A 46 -7.99 5.55 2.64
N GLU A 47 -7.92 6.82 2.25
CA GLU A 47 -7.09 7.79 2.97
C GLU A 47 -7.82 8.25 4.24
N ILE A 48 -7.35 7.76 5.38
CA ILE A 48 -7.86 8.14 6.70
C ILE A 48 -6.96 9.20 7.31
N LYS A 49 -7.52 10.12 8.09
CA LYS A 49 -6.71 11.06 8.88
C LYS A 49 -6.03 10.29 10.02
N LEU A 50 -4.77 9.95 9.81
CA LEU A 50 -3.90 9.41 10.84
C LEU A 50 -3.48 10.52 11.80
N THR A 51 -3.27 10.14 13.06
CA THR A 51 -2.62 11.01 14.05
C THR A 51 -1.11 11.16 13.73
N ALA A 52 -0.45 12.14 14.36
CA ALA A 52 0.98 12.40 14.11
C ALA A 52 1.86 11.16 14.42
N ASP A 53 1.55 10.43 15.50
CA ASP A 53 2.24 9.19 15.86
C ASP A 53 2.03 8.07 14.84
N GLU A 54 0.80 7.87 14.37
CA GLU A 54 0.49 6.87 13.34
C GLU A 54 1.11 7.22 11.99
N GLN A 55 1.15 8.51 11.64
CA GLN A 55 1.82 8.98 10.43
C GLN A 55 3.33 8.74 10.51
N ALA A 56 3.95 8.96 11.68
CA ALA A 56 5.35 8.65 11.89
C ALA A 56 5.62 7.14 11.79
N ALA A 57 4.74 6.29 12.35
CA ALA A 57 4.85 4.84 12.23
C ALA A 57 4.69 4.34 10.79
N LEU A 58 3.75 4.92 10.04
CA LEU A 58 3.55 4.63 8.61
C LEU A 58 4.78 5.04 7.80
N LYS A 59 5.33 6.23 8.07
CA LYS A 59 6.54 6.73 7.42
C LYS A 59 7.75 5.84 7.70
N GLY A 60 7.98 5.44 8.94
CA GLY A 60 9.07 4.50 9.27
C GLY A 60 8.92 3.13 8.60
N SER A 61 7.68 2.65 8.43
CA SER A 61 7.40 1.43 7.68
C SER A 61 7.68 1.62 6.18
N ALA A 62 7.33 2.77 5.62
CA ALA A 62 7.61 3.14 4.23
C ALA A 62 9.12 3.25 3.98
N ASP A 63 9.86 3.92 4.85
CA ASP A 63 11.31 4.07 4.74
C ASP A 63 12.02 2.69 4.72
N SER A 64 11.57 1.76 5.56
CA SER A 64 12.10 0.38 5.59
C SER A 64 11.86 -0.38 4.28
N VAL A 65 10.68 -0.22 3.66
CA VAL A 65 10.36 -0.85 2.38
C VAL A 65 11.15 -0.17 1.25
N GLN A 66 11.33 1.15 1.31
CA GLN A 66 12.14 1.89 0.33
C GLN A 66 13.59 1.43 0.37
N GLU A 67 14.19 1.29 1.54
CA GLU A 67 15.54 0.76 1.70
C GLU A 67 15.67 -0.64 1.09
N LEU A 68 14.69 -1.52 1.33
CA LEU A 68 14.67 -2.87 0.75
C LEU A 68 14.61 -2.83 -0.79
N VAL A 69 13.78 -1.95 -1.35
CA VAL A 69 13.66 -1.75 -2.80
C VAL A 69 14.96 -1.19 -3.38
N GLU A 70 15.62 -0.26 -2.71
CA GLU A 70 16.91 0.27 -3.11
C GLU A 70 18.01 -0.79 -3.09
N VAL A 71 18.06 -1.62 -2.05
CA VAL A 71 19.00 -2.75 -1.96
C VAL A 71 18.76 -3.74 -3.09
N MET A 72 17.50 -4.10 -3.36
CA MET A 72 17.16 -4.99 -4.49
C MET A 72 17.53 -4.38 -5.84
N ASN A 73 17.32 -3.08 -6.04
CA ASN A 73 17.71 -2.39 -7.27
C ASN A 73 19.22 -2.34 -7.46
N LYS A 74 19.99 -2.10 -6.40
CA LYS A 74 21.46 -2.17 -6.42
C LYS A 74 21.95 -3.58 -6.78
N ALA A 75 21.42 -4.61 -6.13
CA ALA A 75 21.77 -6.00 -6.41
C ALA A 75 21.44 -6.42 -7.86
N LYS A 76 20.39 -5.83 -8.46
CA LYS A 76 20.02 -6.09 -9.86
C LYS A 76 20.90 -5.35 -10.87
N ALA A 77 21.53 -4.23 -10.48
CA ALA A 77 22.42 -3.47 -11.35
C ALA A 77 23.85 -4.06 -11.41
N GLU A 78 24.22 -4.90 -10.45
CA GLU A 78 25.52 -5.57 -10.37
C GLU A 78 25.54 -6.98 -10.99
N GLY A 79 24.39 -7.48 -11.47
CA GLY A 79 24.22 -8.82 -12.04
C GLY A 79 24.08 -8.86 -13.56
#